data_AF-A0A965MYA9-F1
#
_entry.id   AF-A0A965MYA9-F1
#
_cell.length_a   1.000
_cell.length_b   1.000
_cell.length_c   1.000
_cell.angle_alpha   90.00
_cell.angle_beta   90.00
_cell.angle_gamma   90.00
#
_symmetry.space_group_name_H-M   'P 1'
#
loop_
_entity.id
_entity.type
_entity.pdbx_description
1 polymer ?
#
loop_
_entity_poly.entity_id
_entity_poly.type
_entity_poly.pdbx_seq_one_letter_code
_entity_poly.pdbx_strand_id
1 'polypeptide(L)' 'MRIRVTESIAVPAINRLADGRTELVINTDLSFEDIRSFLGDNLSEDEIAQFYTLWADDEADRKFIPIEGSTDFYIEER' A
#
# COMPACT_ATOMS: atom_id res chain seq x y z
N MET A 1 -1.27 8.05 -4.00
CA MET A 1 -0.42 6.88 -3.69
C MET A 1 -1.05 5.63 -4.31
N ARG A 2 -0.33 4.53 -4.49
CA ARG A 2 -0.93 3.21 -4.74
C ARG A 2 -0.35 2.15 -3.81
N ILE A 3 -1.12 1.12 -3.49
CA ILE A 3 -0.66 -0.04 -2.73
C ILE A 3 -0.62 -1.24 -3.67
N ARG A 4 0.51 -1.92 -3.79
CA ARG A 4 0.61 -3.27 -4.36
C ARG A 4 0.55 -4.27 -3.22
N VAL A 5 -0.44 -5.15 -3.26
CA VAL A 5 -0.59 -6.25 -2.32
C VAL A 5 -0.04 -7.51 -2.95
N THR A 6 0.90 -8.16 -2.27
CA THR A 6 1.54 -9.40 -2.71
C THR A 6 1.91 -10.28 -1.52
N GLU A 7 1.66 -11.58 -1.65
CA GLU A 7 2.08 -12.59 -0.67
C GLU A 7 3.58 -12.94 -0.82
N SER A 8 4.24 -12.44 -1.86
CA SER A 8 5.63 -12.77 -2.17
C SER A 8 6.67 -11.99 -1.36
N ILE A 9 6.24 -11.10 -0.45
CA ILE A 9 7.14 -10.33 0.42
C ILE A 9 6.82 -10.58 1.88
N ALA A 10 7.86 -10.57 2.72
CA ALA A 10 7.74 -10.66 4.17
C ALA A 10 7.90 -9.30 4.87
N VAL A 11 8.54 -8.33 4.20
CA VAL A 11 8.83 -7.00 4.74
C VAL A 11 8.22 -5.98 3.79
N PRO A 12 7.39 -5.03 4.29
CA PRO A 12 6.78 -4.03 3.44
C PRO A 12 7.84 -3.07 2.92
N ALA A 13 7.61 -2.51 1.72
CA ALA A 13 8.56 -1.64 1.04
C ALA A 13 7.90 -0.41 0.43
N ILE A 14 8.68 0.65 0.27
CA ILE A 14 8.28 1.88 -0.43
C ILE A 14 9.10 2.03 -1.70
N ASN A 15 8.40 2.21 -2.81
CA ASN A 15 8.97 2.59 -4.09
C ASN A 15 8.53 4.02 -4.43
N ARG A 16 9.51 4.88 -4.73
CA ARG A 16 9.26 6.22 -5.27
C ARG A 16 9.36 6.13 -6.79
N LEU A 17 8.22 6.23 -7.47
CA LEU A 17 8.14 6.05 -8.91
C LEU A 17 8.61 7.32 -9.64
N ALA A 18 9.11 7.16 -10.87
CA ALA A 18 9.64 8.26 -11.68
C ALA A 18 8.59 9.30 -12.07
N ASP A 19 7.30 8.96 -11.98
CA ASP A 19 6.16 9.86 -12.20
C ASP A 19 5.75 10.65 -10.95
N GLY A 20 6.53 10.55 -9.87
CA GLY A 20 6.28 11.24 -8.60
C GLY A 20 5.25 10.55 -7.71
N ARG A 21 4.71 9.39 -8.12
CA ARG A 21 3.81 8.61 -7.26
C ARG A 21 4.61 7.74 -6.28
N THR A 22 4.01 7.51 -5.12
CA THR A 22 4.49 6.53 -4.15
C THR A 22 3.73 5.23 -4.31
N GLU A 23 4.47 4.13 -4.38
CA GLU A 23 3.96 2.78 -4.32
C GLU A 23 4.39 2.11 -3.00
N LEU A 24 3.42 1.66 -2.23
CA LEU A 24 3.62 0.78 -1.09
C LEU A 24 3.48 -0.66 -1.54
N VAL A 25 4.46 -1.51 -1.26
CA VAL A 25 4.36 -2.96 -1.48
C VAL A 25 4.19 -3.62 -0.14
N ILE A 26 3.05 -4.29 0.07
CA ILE A 26 2.68 -4.87 1.37
C ILE A 26 2.16 -6.30 1.21
N ASN A 27 2.13 -7.04 2.32
CA ASN A 27 1.54 -8.37 2.42
C ASN A 27 0.25 -8.28 3.27
N THR A 28 -0.77 -9.05 2.90
CA THR A 28 -2.05 -9.16 3.62
C THR A 28 -1.93 -9.66 5.06
N ASP A 29 -0.85 -10.37 5.38
CA ASP A 29 -0.55 -10.85 6.74
C ASP A 29 -0.12 -9.73 7.69
N LEU A 30 0.18 -8.53 7.17
CA LEU A 30 0.62 -7.40 7.97
C LEU A 30 -0.51 -6.40 8.22
N SER A 31 -0.70 -6.04 9.49
CA SER A 31 -1.65 -4.99 9.86
C SER A 31 -1.13 -3.60 9.46
N PHE A 32 -2.02 -2.60 9.47
CA PHE A 32 -1.60 -1.20 9.31
C PHE A 32 -0.53 -0.79 10.31
N GLU A 33 -0.66 -1.21 11.58
CA GLU A 33 0.28 -0.86 12.64
C GLU A 33 1.65 -1.50 12.42
N ASP A 34 1.69 -2.76 11.97
CA ASP A 34 2.94 -3.43 11.60
C ASP A 34 3.64 -2.67 10.49
N ILE A 35 2.94 -2.40 9.39
CA ILE A 35 3.48 -1.69 8.22
C ILE A 35 3.95 -0.28 8.61
N ARG A 36 3.19 0.43 9.44
CA ARG A 36 3.55 1.75 9.96
C ARG A 36 4.80 1.67 10.85
N SER A 37 4.99 0.62 11.63
CA SER A 37 6.22 0.45 12.42
C SER A 37 7.46 0.20 11.54
N PHE A 38 7.30 -0.42 10.37
CA PHE A 38 8.41 -0.62 9.43
C PHE A 38 8.74 0.63 8.61
N LEU A 39 7.70 1.33 8.15
CA LEU A 39 7.81 2.33 7.09
C LEU A 39 7.46 3.75 7.54
N GLY A 40 7.00 3.96 8.77
CA GLY A 40 6.48 5.23 9.26
C GLY A 40 7.43 6.40 9.06
N ASP A 41 8.71 6.23 9.39
CA ASP A 41 9.74 7.27 9.20
C ASP A 41 10.08 7.55 7.72
N ASN A 42 9.65 6.67 6.80
CA ASN A 42 9.88 6.77 5.36
C ASN A 42 8.68 7.35 4.60
N LEU A 43 7.58 7.64 5.30
CA LEU A 43 6.34 8.21 4.75
C LEU A 43 6.16 9.62 5.31
N SER A 44 5.65 10.54 4.48
CA SER A 44 5.15 11.81 5.00
C SER A 44 3.81 11.63 5.73
N GLU A 45 3.38 12.64 6.49
CA GLU A 45 2.07 12.61 7.16
C GLU A 45 0.91 12.42 6.17
N ASP A 46 0.94 13.10 5.02
CA ASP A 46 -0.04 12.93 3.95
C ASP A 46 -0.06 11.51 3.38
N GLU A 47 1.11 10.88 3.29
CA GLU A 47 1.26 9.51 2.80
C GLU A 47 0.77 8.47 3.79
N ILE A 48 0.98 8.72 5.09
CA ILE A 48 0.41 7.90 6.16
C ILE A 48 -1.13 8.00 6.14
N ALA A 49 -1.67 9.20 5.95
CA ALA A 49 -3.12 9.39 5.84
C ALA A 49 -3.70 8.65 4.63
N GLN A 50 -3.10 8.79 3.43
CA GLN A 50 -3.51 8.04 2.24
C GLN A 50 -3.39 6.53 2.43
N PHE A 51 -2.30 6.06 3.05
CA PHE A 51 -2.11 4.65 3.35
C PHE A 51 -3.21 4.12 4.28
N TYR A 52 -3.55 4.87 5.34
CA TYR A 52 -4.64 4.52 6.24
C TYR A 52 -5.97 4.38 5.48
N THR A 53 -6.32 5.38 4.64
CA THR A 53 -7.53 5.36 3.82
C THR A 53 -7.60 4.13 2.90
N LEU A 54 -6.48 3.78 2.26
CA LEU A 54 -6.43 2.69 1.28
C LEU A 54 -6.32 1.30 1.90
N TRP A 55 -5.80 1.17 3.13
CA TRP A 55 -5.55 -0.13 3.75
C TRP A 55 -6.49 -0.44 4.93
N ALA A 56 -6.66 0.52 5.85
CA ALA A 56 -7.30 0.29 7.15
C ALA A 56 -8.72 0.86 7.27
N ASP A 57 -9.05 1.90 6.53
CA ASP A 57 -10.38 2.53 6.53
C ASP A 57 -11.43 1.77 5.70
N ASP A 58 -12.19 0.87 6.31
CA ASP A 58 -13.22 0.07 5.65
C ASP A 58 -14.37 0.90 5.04
N GLU A 59 -14.48 2.20 5.38
CA GLU A 59 -15.51 3.10 4.84
C GLU A 59 -15.07 3.79 3.54
N ALA A 60 -13.78 3.74 3.19
CA ALA A 60 -13.24 4.39 2.01
C ALA A 60 -13.63 3.67 0.70
N ASP A 61 -13.97 4.44 -0.33
CA ASP A 61 -14.17 3.88 -1.67
C ASP A 61 -12.81 3.58 -2.31
N ARG A 62 -12.54 2.29 -2.52
CA ARG A 62 -11.26 1.77 -3.01
C ARG A 62 -11.47 0.97 -4.27
N LYS A 63 -10.50 1.05 -5.18
CA LYS A 63 -10.47 0.24 -6.38
C LYS A 63 -9.40 -0.84 -6.27
N PHE A 64 -9.81 -2.10 -6.48
CA PHE A 64 -8.92 -3.25 -6.55
C PHE A 64 -8.64 -3.59 -8.01
N ILE A 65 -7.37 -3.59 -8.41
CA ILE A 65 -6.94 -3.80 -9.79
C ILE A 65 -6.02 -5.03 -9.83
N PRO A 66 -6.48 -6.17 -10.37
CA PRO A 66 -5.64 -7.37 -10.46
C PRO A 66 -4.46 -7.16 -11.40
N ILE A 67 -3.32 -7.78 -11.10
CA ILE A 67 -2.14 -7.79 -11.97
C ILE A 67 -2.17 -9.07 -12.80
N GLU A 68 -2.36 -8.94 -14.12
CA GLU A 68 -2.46 -10.07 -15.04
C GLU A 68 -1.24 -11.00 -14.93
N GLY A 69 -1.51 -12.30 -14.80
CA GLY A 69 -0.47 -13.33 -14.66
C GLY A 69 0.05 -13.52 -13.23
N SER A 70 -0.58 -12.92 -12.21
CA SER A 70 -0.22 -13.11 -10.80
C SER A 70 -1.45 -13.17 -9.89
N THR A 71 -1.24 -13.48 -8.60
CA THR A 71 -2.24 -13.31 -7.53
C THR A 71 -2.21 -11.93 -6.89
N ASP A 72 -1.28 -11.07 -7.32
CA ASP A 72 -1.12 -9.72 -6.80
C ASP A 72 -2.20 -8.78 -7.35
N PHE A 73 -2.44 -7.71 -6.60
CA PHE A 73 -3.34 -6.64 -7.03
C PHE A 73 -2.89 -5.28 -6.50
N TYR A 74 -3.36 -4.22 -7.15
CA TYR A 74 -3.23 -2.86 -6.65
C TYR A 74 -4.50 -2.42 -5.90
N ILE A 75 -4.32 -1.58 -4.89
CA ILE A 75 -5.36 -0.77 -4.28
C ILE A 75 -5.04 0.70 -4.58
N GLU A 76 -6.02 1.39 -5.15
CA GLU A 76 -5.95 2.81 -5.49
C GLU A 76 -7.24 3.53 -5.04
N GLU A 77 -7.17 4.85 -4.87
CA GLU A 77 -8.37 5.68 -4.73
C GLU A 77 -9.17 5.59 -6.03
N ARG A 78 -10.50 5.60 -5.92
CA ARG A 78 -11.40 5.47 -7.07
C ARG A 78 -11.46 6.71 -7.95
#